data_AF-A0A3D2IIR8-F1
#
_entry.id   AF-A0A3D2IIR8-F1
#
_cell.length_a   1.000
_cell.length_b   1.000
_cell.length_c   1.000
_cell.angle_alpha   90.00
_cell.angle_beta   90.00
_cell.angle_gamma   90.00
#
_symmetry.space_group_name_H-M   'P 1'
#
loop_
_entity.id
_entity.type
_entity.pdbx_description
1 polymer ?
#
loop_
_entity_poly.entity_id
_entity_poly.type
_entity_poly.pdbx_seq_one_letter_code
_entity_poly.pdbx_strand_id
1 'polypeptide(L)'
;MEFKTKSGKKVVFKDVSIDEKDMLLDSTEYTYKEDGKTIDSLVMANSTITKWIRTGLDGDTSDEFLKTLSMGDRTDIFLALQEYILVGEEKASK
;
A
#
# COMPACT_ATOMS: atom_id res chain seq x y z
N MET A 1 9.40 -8.64 -2.44
CA MET A 1 8.94 -8.95 -3.82
C MET A 1 9.26 -7.76 -4.74
N GLU A 2 9.84 -7.92 -5.94
CA GLU A 2 10.05 -6.78 -6.87
C GLU A 2 8.74 -6.47 -7.61
N PHE A 3 8.32 -5.21 -7.59
CA PHE A 3 7.15 -4.69 -8.32
C PHE A 3 7.58 -3.57 -9.26
N LYS A 4 6.98 -3.55 -10.46
CA LYS A 4 7.22 -2.51 -11.46
C LYS A 4 5.91 -1.78 -11.74
N THR A 5 5.89 -0.46 -11.51
CA THR A 5 4.73 0.38 -11.82
C THR A 5 4.51 0.47 -13.32
N LYS A 6 3.32 0.92 -13.74
CA LYS A 6 2.98 1.12 -15.16
C LYS A 6 3.93 2.10 -15.87
N SER A 7 4.43 3.11 -15.16
CA SER A 7 5.42 4.06 -15.69
C SER A 7 6.84 3.48 -15.75
N GLY A 8 7.05 2.27 -15.22
CA GLY A 8 8.29 1.54 -15.29
C GLY A 8 9.21 1.71 -14.09
N LYS A 9 8.77 2.42 -13.04
CA LYS A 9 9.51 2.52 -11.77
C LYS A 9 9.52 1.16 -11.08
N LYS A 10 10.68 0.76 -10.57
CA LYS A 10 10.84 -0.49 -9.84
C LYS A 10 10.97 -0.21 -8.36
N VAL A 11 10.27 -0.99 -7.56
CA VAL A 11 10.34 -0.97 -6.09
C VAL A 11 10.40 -2.40 -5.58
N VAL A 12 10.95 -2.60 -4.38
CA VAL A 12 10.98 -3.89 -3.72
C VAL A 12 10.09 -3.81 -2.49
N PHE A 13 9.18 -4.76 -2.33
CA PHE A 13 8.33 -4.87 -1.15
C PHE A 13 9.10 -5.55 -0.03
N LYS A 14 9.06 -4.91 1.13
CA LYS A 14 9.59 -5.40 2.40
C LYS A 14 8.72 -6.52 2.93
N ASP A 15 9.35 -7.52 3.52
CA ASP A 15 8.66 -8.46 4.40
C ASP A 15 8.43 -7.78 5.75
N VAL A 16 7.23 -7.22 5.93
CA VAL A 16 6.88 -6.42 7.12
C VAL A 16 6.59 -7.32 8.32
N SER A 17 6.89 -6.84 9.53
CA SER A 17 6.47 -7.57 10.74
C SER A 17 4.95 -7.54 10.94
N ILE A 18 4.44 -8.38 11.84
CA ILE A 18 3.01 -8.34 12.22
C ILE A 18 2.64 -6.97 12.80
N ASP A 19 3.48 -6.38 13.66
CA ASP A 19 3.24 -5.05 14.23
C ASP A 19 3.18 -3.96 13.13
N GLU A 20 4.06 -4.04 12.13
CA GLU A 20 4.06 -3.11 11.01
C GLU A 20 2.82 -3.29 10.12
N LYS A 21 2.43 -4.55 9.87
CA LYS A 21 1.21 -4.88 9.15
C LYS A 21 -0.02 -4.31 9.85
N ASP A 22 -0.19 -4.58 11.14
CA ASP A 22 -1.33 -4.11 11.92
C ASP A 22 -1.40 -2.58 11.93
N MET A 23 -0.26 -1.91 12.14
CA MET A 23 -0.15 -0.45 12.05
C MET A 23 -0.56 0.13 10.68
N LEU A 24 -0.27 -0.58 9.59
CA LEU A 24 -0.63 -0.17 8.24
C LEU A 24 -2.12 -0.38 7.98
N LEU A 25 -2.67 -1.50 8.39
CA LEU A 25 -4.10 -1.81 8.27
C LEU A 25 -4.95 -0.83 9.08
N ASP A 26 -4.59 -0.57 10.33
CA ASP A 26 -5.26 0.41 11.20
C ASP A 26 -5.22 1.84 10.65
N SER A 27 -4.23 2.16 9.82
CA SER A 27 -4.12 3.48 9.18
C SER A 27 -4.95 3.62 7.90
N THR A 28 -5.63 2.56 7.49
CA THR A 28 -6.38 2.50 6.24
C THR A 28 -7.87 2.55 6.55
N GLU A 29 -8.50 3.65 6.20
CA GLU A 29 -9.94 3.84 6.38
C GLU A 29 -10.62 4.08 5.04
N TYR A 30 -11.68 3.32 4.78
CA TYR A 30 -12.47 3.42 3.55
C TYR A 30 -13.83 4.03 3.86
N THR A 31 -14.24 4.96 3.01
CA THR A 31 -15.65 5.32 2.89
C THR A 31 -16.33 4.36 1.94
N TYR A 32 -17.56 3.99 2.26
CA TYR A 32 -18.39 3.12 1.42
C TYR A 32 -19.50 3.94 0.77
N LYS A 33 -19.91 3.52 -0.42
CA LYS A 33 -21.10 4.05 -1.09
C LYS A 33 -22.36 3.71 -0.29
N GLU A 34 -23.49 4.31 -0.65
CA GLU A 34 -24.79 4.09 0.03
C GLU A 34 -25.21 2.61 0.10
N ASP A 35 -24.66 1.75 -0.77
CA ASP A 35 -24.87 0.30 -0.74
C ASP A 35 -24.18 -0.43 0.45
N GLY A 36 -23.32 0.27 1.20
CA GLY A 36 -22.57 -0.25 2.35
C GLY A 36 -21.57 -1.36 2.02
N LYS A 37 -21.31 -1.63 0.73
CA LYS A 37 -20.49 -2.75 0.26
C LYS A 37 -19.40 -2.32 -0.72
N THR A 38 -19.64 -1.28 -1.48
CA THR A 38 -18.69 -0.74 -2.46
C THR A 38 -17.86 0.34 -1.82
N ILE A 39 -16.54 0.23 -1.87
CA ILE A 39 -15.63 1.30 -1.45
C ILE A 39 -15.83 2.51 -2.39
N ASP A 40 -16.12 3.67 -1.81
CA ASP A 40 -16.25 4.94 -2.54
C ASP A 40 -14.90 5.64 -2.66
N SER A 41 -14.22 5.85 -1.53
CA SER A 41 -12.90 6.48 -1.48
C SER A 41 -12.10 6.08 -0.24
N LEU A 42 -10.78 6.19 -0.34
CA LEU A 42 -9.86 6.07 0.79
C LEU A 42 -9.80 7.40 1.56
N VAL A 43 -10.13 7.40 2.84
CA VAL A 43 -10.01 8.56 3.72
C VAL A 43 -8.53 8.93 3.84
N MET A 44 -8.20 10.23 3.70
CA MET A 44 -6.83 10.74 3.79
C MET A 44 -5.82 10.02 2.85
N ALA A 45 -6.27 9.71 1.63
CA ALA A 45 -5.53 8.87 0.68
C ALA A 45 -4.04 9.22 0.52
N ASN A 46 -3.69 10.51 0.43
CA ASN A 46 -2.29 10.92 0.21
C ASN A 46 -1.35 10.54 1.35
N SER A 47 -1.75 10.77 2.61
CA SER A 47 -0.92 10.46 3.78
C SER A 47 -0.85 8.96 4.03
N THR A 48 -1.97 8.25 3.87
CA THR A 48 -2.02 6.79 4.02
C THR A 48 -1.13 6.12 2.98
N ILE A 49 -1.26 6.47 1.70
CA ILE A 49 -0.41 5.93 0.63
C ILE A 49 1.08 6.19 0.94
N THR A 50 1.43 7.40 1.38
CA THR A 50 2.83 7.73 1.73
C THR A 50 3.34 6.89 2.90
N LYS A 51 2.53 6.67 3.94
CA LYS A 51 2.88 5.82 5.08
C LYS A 51 3.14 4.38 4.64
N TRP A 52 2.23 3.82 3.85
CA TRP A 52 2.37 2.48 3.30
C TRP A 52 3.64 2.30 2.48
N ILE A 53 3.93 3.24 1.57
CA ILE A 53 5.14 3.19 0.76
C ILE A 53 6.41 3.26 1.63
N ARG A 54 6.43 4.12 2.66
CA ARG A 54 7.61 4.27 3.53
C ARG A 54 7.86 3.06 4.44
N THR A 55 6.79 2.39 4.89
CA THR A 55 6.93 1.25 5.81
C THR A 55 7.07 -0.08 5.06
N GLY A 56 6.36 -0.25 3.95
CA GLY A 56 6.27 -1.53 3.25
C GLY A 56 7.21 -1.70 2.05
N LEU A 57 8.00 -0.69 1.69
CA LEU A 57 9.07 -0.88 0.71
C LEU A 57 10.41 -1.17 1.39
N ASP A 58 11.19 -2.02 0.73
CA ASP A 58 12.59 -2.28 1.03
C ASP A 58 13.45 -1.48 0.06
N GLY A 59 14.13 -0.44 0.55
CA GLY A 59 14.95 0.46 -0.27
C GLY A 59 14.69 1.94 -0.02
N ASP A 60 14.94 2.77 -1.04
CA ASP A 60 14.80 4.22 -0.93
C ASP A 60 13.33 4.64 -0.87
N THR A 61 12.94 5.21 0.26
CA THR A 61 11.62 5.82 0.49
C THR A 61 11.73 7.30 0.88
N SER A 62 12.86 7.94 0.52
CA SER A 62 13.12 9.35 0.79
C SER A 62 12.12 10.27 0.10
N ASP A 63 12.03 11.52 0.58
CA ASP A 63 11.20 12.53 -0.08
C ASP A 63 11.65 12.82 -1.51
N GLU A 64 12.95 12.69 -1.81
CA GLU A 64 13.48 12.84 -3.16
C GLU A 64 12.93 11.76 -4.08
N PHE A 65 13.00 10.49 -3.66
CA PHE A 65 12.41 9.38 -4.40
C PHE A 65 10.91 9.53 -4.57
N LEU A 66 10.17 9.79 -3.49
CA LEU A 66 8.71 9.91 -3.52
C LEU A 66 8.26 11.04 -4.45
N LYS A 67 9.00 12.15 -4.53
CA LYS A 67 8.73 13.25 -5.49
C LYS A 67 8.89 12.82 -6.95
N THR A 68 9.66 11.78 -7.24
CA THR A 68 9.77 11.22 -8.60
C THR A 68 8.58 10.34 -8.99
N LEU A 69 7.74 9.94 -8.03
CA LEU A 69 6.57 9.11 -8.26
C LEU A 69 5.35 10.00 -8.55
N SER A 70 4.65 9.71 -9.64
CA SER A 70 3.34 10.29 -9.90
C SER A 70 2.30 9.76 -8.91
N MET A 71 1.15 10.42 -8.79
CA MET A 71 0.06 9.91 -7.94
C MET A 71 -0.41 8.52 -8.40
N GLY A 72 -0.40 8.26 -9.72
CA GLY A 72 -0.70 6.95 -10.29
C GLY A 72 0.31 5.89 -9.85
N ASP A 73 1.61 6.20 -9.87
CA ASP A 73 2.64 5.28 -9.38
C ASP A 73 2.48 4.96 -7.90
N ARG A 74 2.23 5.99 -7.09
CA ARG A 74 2.03 5.82 -5.64
C ARG A 74 0.81 4.96 -5.36
N THR A 75 -0.27 5.14 -6.11
CA THR A 75 -1.50 4.34 -6.00
C THR A 75 -1.26 2.89 -6.44
N ASP A 76 -0.58 2.67 -7.57
CA ASP A 76 -0.24 1.33 -8.08
C ASP A 76 0.63 0.57 -7.05
N ILE A 77 1.64 1.24 -6.47
CA ILE A 77 2.51 0.65 -5.44
C ILE A 77 1.69 0.31 -4.20
N PHE A 78 0.85 1.23 -3.73
CA PHE A 78 0.02 1.02 -2.55
C PHE A 78 -0.90 -0.20 -2.69
N LEU A 79 -1.63 -0.31 -3.81
CA LEU A 79 -2.55 -1.43 -4.05
C LEU A 79 -1.80 -2.77 -4.11
N ALA A 80 -0.67 -2.82 -4.82
CA ALA A 80 0.13 -4.03 -4.91
C ALA A 80 0.77 -4.42 -3.57
N LEU A 81 1.15 -3.43 -2.75
CA LEU A 81 1.67 -3.65 -1.41
C LEU A 81 0.59 -4.16 -0.45
N GLN A 82 -0.63 -3.62 -0.54
CA GLN A 82 -1.80 -4.13 0.19
C GLN A 82 -2.06 -5.59 -0.14
N GLU A 83 -2.12 -5.94 -1.43
CA GLU A 83 -2.30 -7.32 -1.87
C GLU A 83 -1.18 -8.22 -1.32
N TYR A 84 0.08 -7.81 -1.46
CA TYR A 84 1.23 -8.58 -0.97
C TYR A 84 1.16 -8.88 0.54
N ILE A 85 0.78 -7.89 1.36
CA ILE A 85 0.68 -8.03 2.81
C ILE A 85 -0.54 -8.89 3.21
N LEU A 86 -1.63 -8.84 2.43
CA LEU A 86 -2.87 -9.56 2.68
C LEU A 86 -2.88 -11.00 2.13
N VAL A 87 -2.03 -11.34 1.15
CA VAL A 87 -1.91 -12.71 0.58
C VAL A 87 -1.57 -13.77 1.64
N GLY A 88 -1.01 -13.38 2.80
CA GLY A 88 -0.83 -14.27 3.95
C GLY A 88 -2.14 -14.66 4.66
N GLU A 89 -3.23 -13.91 4.51
CA GLU A 89 -4.51 -14.12 5.21
C GLU A 89 -5.40 -15.17 4.51
N GLU A 90 -5.22 -15.41 3.21
CA GLU A 90 -5.99 -16.44 2.49
C GLU A 90 -5.60 -17.88 2.86
N LYS A 91 -4.48 -18.06 3.57
CA LYS A 91 -4.16 -19.33 4.26
C LYS A 91 -4.79 -19.36 5.65
N ALA A 92 -6.09 -19.15 5.74
CA ALA A 92 -6.84 -19.63 6.90
C ALA A 92 -6.61 -21.15 6.98
N SER A 93 -5.97 -21.61 8.06
CA SER A 93 -5.70 -23.03 8.31
C SER A 93 -6.96 -23.86 8.06
N LYS A 94 -6.82 -24.88 7.19
CA LYS A 94 -7.75 -26.01 7.15
C LYS A 94 -7.65 -26.82 8.44
#